data_AF-A0A1X0RRB9-F1
#
_entry.id   AF-A0A1X0RRB9-F1
#
_cell.length_a   1.000
_cell.length_b   1.000
_cell.length_c   1.000
_cell.angle_alpha   90.00
_cell.angle_beta   90.00
_cell.angle_gamma   90.00
#
_symmetry.space_group_name_H-M   'P 1'
#
loop_
_entity.id
_entity.type
_entity.pdbx_description
1 polymer ?
#
loop_
_entity_poly.entity_id
_entity_poly.type
_entity_poly.pdbx_seq_one_letter_code
_entity_poly.pdbx_strand_id
1 'polypeptide(L)'
;MTTIAMTTFKDRTNEFHSLCERKRLRNTTTNALERRALLSASPEPKQPKKTQPRSEFSMMAAEISKQITNTAGKLEKLTKLAKRKTLFDDKPVEINELTFIIKQDIAKLNKQIAMLQDYTKHQKQSSKQAAEHSSNVVVALQSKLANTSMSFKDVLEIRTENMKMSKDKRDQFLFSTAEQVSEHTSSTFANSPLLKSRKRGTPPPVVEEQEESTLSLGIPMISQQQQQEQLRVLEQDRYIDHRSSAIESIESTIAELGTIFQQLATMVAEQRETVQRIDQNTDDIEMNVMGAQRELLKYYTSISSNRWLLIKIFVTIILFFLLFTFIM
;
A
#
# COMPACT_ATOMS: atom_id res chain seq x y z
N MET A 1 0.67 24.86 36.81
CA MET A 1 0.03 23.66 36.23
C MET A 1 -1.36 24.06 35.78
N THR A 2 -1.53 24.33 34.48
CA THR A 2 -2.81 24.81 33.92
C THR A 2 -3.61 23.60 33.46
N THR A 3 -4.68 23.28 34.20
CA THR A 3 -5.56 22.15 33.91
C THR A 3 -6.43 22.47 32.69
N ILE A 4 -6.22 21.74 31.60
CA ILE A 4 -7.03 21.83 30.39
C ILE A 4 -8.42 21.26 30.72
N ALA A 5 -9.45 22.11 30.65
CA ALA A 5 -10.84 21.69 30.80
C ALA A 5 -11.23 20.79 29.62
N MET A 6 -11.50 19.51 29.91
CA MET A 6 -12.08 18.55 28.97
C MET A 6 -13.50 19.01 28.62
N THR A 7 -13.69 19.54 27.41
CA THR A 7 -15.02 19.81 26.87
C THR A 7 -15.74 18.49 26.67
N THR A 8 -16.74 18.21 27.51
CA THR A 8 -17.61 17.04 27.36
C THR A 8 -18.44 17.23 26.09
N PHE A 9 -18.10 16.48 25.04
CA PHE A 9 -18.93 16.38 23.84
C PHE A 9 -20.23 15.68 24.22
N LYS A 10 -21.31 16.45 24.36
CA LYS A 10 -22.65 15.93 24.61
C LYS A 10 -23.24 15.49 23.27
N ASP A 11 -23.53 14.21 23.11
CA ASP A 11 -24.16 13.68 21.91
C ASP A 11 -25.62 14.16 21.81
N ARG A 12 -25.87 15.10 20.90
CA ARG A 12 -27.19 15.70 20.66
C ARG A 12 -27.93 15.06 19.48
N THR A 13 -27.44 13.93 18.97
CA THR A 13 -28.04 13.24 17.81
C THR A 13 -29.50 12.85 18.10
N ASN A 14 -29.81 12.43 19.33
CA ASN A 14 -31.17 12.08 19.74
C ASN A 14 -32.12 13.30 19.83
N GLU A 15 -31.62 14.45 20.28
CA GLU A 15 -32.38 15.71 20.26
C GLU A 15 -32.67 16.15 18.81
N PHE A 16 -31.71 15.97 17.92
CA PHE A 16 -31.88 16.26 16.50
C PHE A 16 -32.91 15.34 15.83
N HIS A 17 -32.85 14.03 16.10
CA HIS A 17 -33.83 13.07 15.58
C HIS A 17 -35.25 13.37 16.05
N SER A 18 -35.44 13.65 17.34
CA SER A 18 -36.74 14.00 17.90
C SER A 18 -37.30 15.32 17.35
N LEU A 19 -36.43 16.32 17.10
CA LEU A 19 -36.81 17.56 16.42
C LEU A 19 -37.23 17.33 14.96
N CYS A 20 -36.50 16.49 14.22
CA CYS A 20 -36.81 16.13 12.84
C CYS A 20 -38.14 15.38 12.76
N GLU A 21 -38.36 14.43 13.66
CA GLU A 21 -39.61 13.69 13.75
C GLU A 21 -40.79 14.62 14.09
N ARG A 22 -40.62 15.52 15.05
CA ARG A 22 -41.63 16.53 15.38
C ARG A 22 -41.97 17.43 14.19
N LYS A 23 -40.98 17.87 13.40
CA LYS A 23 -41.22 18.65 12.17
C LYS A 23 -41.91 17.82 11.09
N ARG A 24 -41.55 16.54 10.92
CA ARG A 24 -42.22 15.61 10.00
C ARG A 24 -43.69 15.48 10.37
N LEU A 25 -44.01 15.18 11.63
CA LEU A 25 -45.39 15.06 12.11
C LEU A 25 -46.18 16.37 11.90
N ARG A 26 -45.56 17.53 12.17
CA ARG A 26 -46.17 18.85 11.98
C ARG A 26 -46.44 19.20 10.50
N ASN A 27 -45.62 18.75 9.55
CA ASN A 27 -45.87 18.93 8.12
C ASN A 27 -46.96 17.97 7.58
N THR A 28 -47.19 16.83 8.25
CA THR A 28 -48.29 15.93 7.91
C THR A 28 -49.64 16.48 8.34
N THR A 29 -49.75 17.22 9.45
CA THR A 29 -51.04 17.77 9.91
C THR A 29 -51.55 18.91 9.04
N THR A 30 -50.68 19.71 8.40
CA THR A 30 -51.11 20.78 7.48
C THR A 30 -51.53 20.26 6.09
N ASN A 31 -51.10 19.05 5.71
CA ASN A 31 -51.46 18.40 4.43
C ASN A 31 -52.42 17.20 4.61
N ALA A 32 -52.96 16.99 5.82
CA ALA A 32 -53.73 15.80 6.19
C ALA A 32 -55.13 15.74 5.55
N LEU A 33 -55.67 16.87 5.09
CA LEU A 33 -56.99 16.90 4.46
C LEU A 33 -56.96 16.48 2.98
N GLU A 34 -55.85 16.65 2.26
CA GLU A 34 -55.76 16.26 0.84
C GLU A 34 -55.19 14.86 0.60
N ARG A 35 -54.42 14.29 1.54
CA ARG A 35 -53.74 12.99 1.33
C ARG A 35 -54.46 11.75 1.87
N ARG A 36 -55.55 11.89 2.63
CA ARG A 36 -56.28 10.69 3.14
C ARG A 36 -56.92 9.84 2.04
N ALA A 37 -57.07 10.38 0.82
CA ALA A 37 -57.61 9.64 -0.31
C ALA A 37 -56.63 8.68 -1.02
N LEU A 38 -55.33 8.64 -0.66
CA LEU A 38 -54.32 7.86 -1.40
C LEU A 38 -53.51 6.85 -0.55
N LEU A 39 -53.92 6.56 0.69
CA LEU A 39 -53.15 5.73 1.63
C LEU A 39 -53.88 4.44 2.06
N SER A 40 -54.49 3.73 1.11
CA SER A 40 -54.83 2.30 1.25
C SER A 40 -53.78 1.45 0.53
N ALA A 41 -52.56 1.40 1.04
CA ALA A 41 -51.57 0.40 0.66
C ALA A 41 -50.66 0.09 1.85
N SER A 42 -50.67 -1.17 2.25
CA SER A 42 -49.90 -1.78 3.34
C SER A 42 -48.40 -1.43 3.28
N PRO A 43 -47.70 -1.19 4.40
CA PRO A 43 -46.25 -0.98 4.40
C PRO A 43 -45.53 -2.33 4.35
N GLU A 44 -45.19 -2.79 3.14
CA GLU A 44 -44.11 -3.78 2.97
C GLU A 44 -42.75 -3.19 3.41
N PRO A 45 -41.84 -3.99 3.97
CA PRO A 45 -40.53 -3.53 4.41
C PRO A 45 -39.68 -3.18 3.18
N LYS A 46 -39.53 -1.88 2.92
CA LYS A 46 -38.64 -1.36 1.89
C LYS A 46 -37.21 -1.80 2.18
N GLN A 47 -36.71 -2.70 1.34
CA GLN A 47 -35.30 -3.05 1.21
C GLN A 47 -34.40 -1.80 1.18
N PRO A 48 -33.16 -1.89 1.70
CA PRO A 48 -32.24 -0.75 1.75
C PRO A 48 -32.00 -0.21 0.34
N LYS A 49 -32.15 1.10 0.19
CA LYS A 49 -31.92 1.83 -1.06
C LYS A 49 -30.56 1.45 -1.62
N LYS A 50 -30.55 0.89 -2.84
CA LYS A 50 -29.34 0.61 -3.63
C LYS A 50 -28.44 1.84 -3.59
N THR A 51 -27.21 1.66 -3.12
CA THR A 51 -26.13 2.65 -3.22
C THR A 51 -26.11 3.17 -4.65
N GLN A 52 -26.08 4.50 -4.82
CA GLN A 52 -25.93 5.07 -6.15
C GLN A 52 -24.73 4.42 -6.85
N PRO A 53 -24.84 4.10 -8.16
CA PRO A 53 -23.73 3.51 -8.90
C PRO A 53 -22.53 4.42 -8.73
N ARG A 54 -21.44 3.86 -8.19
CA ARG A 54 -20.18 4.59 -8.00
C ARG A 54 -19.78 5.14 -9.37
N SER A 55 -19.32 6.39 -9.42
CA SER A 55 -18.81 6.95 -10.67
C SER A 55 -17.73 6.02 -11.25
N GLU A 56 -17.61 5.96 -12.57
CA GLU A 56 -16.59 5.15 -13.24
C GLU A 56 -15.18 5.51 -12.71
N PHE A 57 -14.94 6.80 -12.46
CA PHE A 57 -13.76 7.28 -11.74
C PHE A 57 -13.57 6.60 -10.38
N SER A 58 -14.61 6.57 -9.55
CA SER A 58 -14.54 5.96 -8.21
C SER A 58 -14.30 4.45 -8.28
N MET A 59 -14.83 3.77 -9.31
CA MET A 59 -14.56 2.34 -9.53
C MET A 59 -13.10 2.12 -9.93
N MET A 60 -12.58 2.89 -10.88
CA MET A 60 -11.20 2.78 -11.34
C MET A 60 -10.20 3.14 -10.23
N ALA A 61 -10.46 4.22 -9.48
CA ALA A 61 -9.65 4.63 -8.35
C ALA A 61 -9.65 3.58 -7.22
N ALA A 62 -10.80 2.96 -6.93
CA ALA A 62 -10.89 1.89 -5.94
C ALA A 62 -10.09 0.65 -6.35
N GLU A 63 -10.16 0.26 -7.62
CA GLU A 63 -9.40 -0.87 -8.15
C GLU A 63 -7.88 -0.61 -8.10
N ILE A 64 -7.43 0.58 -8.50
CA ILE A 64 -6.02 0.99 -8.39
C ILE A 64 -5.58 0.95 -6.92
N SER A 65 -6.37 1.49 -5.99
CA SER A 65 -6.07 1.47 -4.56
C SER A 65 -5.91 0.05 -4.01
N LYS A 66 -6.79 -0.88 -4.44
CA LYS A 66 -6.72 -2.29 -4.08
C LYS A 66 -5.46 -2.95 -4.63
N GLN A 67 -5.10 -2.68 -5.88
CA GLN A 67 -3.88 -3.20 -6.50
C GLN A 67 -2.61 -2.66 -5.84
N ILE A 68 -2.55 -1.37 -5.48
CA ILE A 68 -1.44 -0.80 -4.69
C ILE A 68 -1.31 -1.53 -3.35
N THR A 69 -2.42 -1.79 -2.67
CA THR A 69 -2.41 -2.47 -1.37
C THR A 69 -1.96 -3.93 -1.49
N ASN A 70 -2.38 -4.64 -2.54
CA ASN A 70 -1.91 -5.99 -2.83
C ASN A 70 -0.39 -6.00 -3.12
N THR A 71 0.07 -5.04 -3.93
CA THR A 71 1.50 -4.87 -4.26
C THR A 71 2.32 -4.57 -3.00
N ALA A 72 1.82 -3.70 -2.11
CA ALA A 72 2.45 -3.43 -0.82
C ALA A 72 2.53 -4.68 0.07
N GLY A 73 1.51 -5.55 0.05
CA GLY A 73 1.54 -6.83 0.75
C GLY A 73 2.57 -7.81 0.19
N LYS A 74 2.74 -7.88 -1.15
CA LYS A 74 3.81 -8.65 -1.79
C LYS A 74 5.19 -8.09 -1.44
N LEU A 75 5.31 -6.76 -1.45
CA LEU A 75 6.54 -6.07 -1.07
C LEU A 75 6.92 -6.37 0.38
N GLU A 76 5.97 -6.39 1.32
CA GLU A 76 6.26 -6.75 2.71
C GLU A 76 6.83 -8.17 2.83
N LYS A 77 6.32 -9.13 2.06
CA LYS A 77 6.86 -10.49 1.99
C LYS A 77 8.28 -10.49 1.41
N LEU A 78 8.51 -9.76 0.32
CA LEU A 78 9.84 -9.59 -0.27
C LEU A 78 10.82 -8.96 0.73
N THR A 79 10.40 -7.93 1.48
CA THR A 79 11.19 -7.30 2.55
C THR A 79 11.61 -8.32 3.62
N LYS A 80 10.68 -9.18 4.04
CA LYS A 80 10.96 -10.24 5.02
C LYS A 80 12.00 -11.24 4.50
N LEU A 81 11.93 -11.60 3.22
CA LEU A 81 12.90 -12.48 2.58
C LEU A 81 14.25 -11.79 2.38
N ALA A 82 14.26 -10.55 1.88
CA ALA A 82 15.47 -9.77 1.64
C ALA A 82 16.23 -9.45 2.94
N LYS A 83 15.54 -9.25 4.06
CA LYS A 83 16.17 -9.00 5.38
C LYS A 83 16.77 -10.25 6.03
N ARG A 84 16.39 -11.46 5.61
CA ARG A 84 17.02 -12.69 6.11
C ARG A 84 18.44 -12.78 5.54
N LYS A 85 19.44 -12.49 6.38
CA LYS A 85 20.88 -12.46 6.01
C LYS A 85 21.56 -13.84 5.98
N THR A 86 20.83 -14.94 6.13
CA THR A 86 21.40 -16.28 6.32
C THR A 86 21.76 -16.94 4.98
N LEU A 87 23.02 -17.33 4.80
CA LEU A 87 23.54 -18.00 3.58
C LEU A 87 22.79 -19.29 3.17
N PHE A 88 22.08 -19.92 4.11
CA PHE A 88 21.45 -21.24 3.93
C PHE A 88 19.91 -21.19 3.79
N ASP A 89 19.30 -20.01 3.93
CA ASP A 89 17.83 -19.81 3.80
C ASP A 89 17.50 -18.72 2.77
N ASP A 90 18.46 -18.38 1.90
CA ASP A 90 18.23 -17.47 0.76
C ASP A 90 17.43 -18.26 -0.30
N LYS A 91 16.21 -17.80 -0.59
CA LYS A 91 15.34 -18.34 -1.64
C LYS A 91 15.41 -17.43 -2.88
N PRO A 92 16.47 -17.54 -3.71
CA PRO A 92 16.70 -16.60 -4.80
C PRO A 92 15.59 -16.62 -5.85
N VAL A 93 14.98 -17.78 -6.09
CA VAL A 93 13.88 -17.93 -7.07
C VAL A 93 12.64 -17.14 -6.63
N GLU A 94 12.21 -17.29 -5.38
CA GLU A 94 11.04 -16.59 -4.83
C GLU A 94 11.26 -15.07 -4.79
N ILE A 95 12.48 -14.64 -4.44
CA ILE A 95 12.87 -13.22 -4.45
C ILE A 95 12.83 -12.64 -5.87
N ASN A 96 13.36 -13.36 -6.86
CA ASN A 96 13.38 -12.90 -8.25
C ASN A 96 11.96 -12.85 -8.84
N GLU A 97 11.13 -13.85 -8.54
CA GLU A 97 9.72 -13.88 -8.98
C GLU A 97 8.92 -12.73 -8.36
N LEU A 98 9.02 -12.52 -7.04
CA LEU A 98 8.36 -11.40 -6.37
C LEU A 98 8.86 -10.05 -6.88
N THR A 99 10.15 -9.92 -7.14
CA THR A 99 10.75 -8.71 -7.73
C THR A 99 10.15 -8.42 -9.11
N PHE A 100 10.04 -9.44 -9.97
CA PHE A 100 9.46 -9.31 -11.30
C PHE A 100 7.96 -8.95 -11.26
N ILE A 101 7.19 -9.63 -10.39
CA ILE A 101 5.76 -9.36 -10.21
C ILE A 101 5.55 -7.93 -9.71
N ILE A 102 6.30 -7.50 -8.69
CA ILE A 102 6.18 -6.14 -8.12
C ILE A 102 6.59 -5.09 -9.16
N LYS A 103 7.67 -5.33 -9.92
CA LYS A 103 8.08 -4.47 -11.04
C LYS A 103 6.94 -4.28 -12.04
N GLN A 104 6.32 -5.37 -12.47
CA GLN A 104 5.21 -5.31 -13.43
C GLN A 104 3.97 -4.62 -12.84
N ASP A 105 3.62 -4.92 -11.59
CA ASP A 105 2.49 -4.30 -10.89
C ASP A 105 2.70 -2.78 -10.76
N ILE A 106 3.89 -2.31 -10.36
CA ILE A 106 4.22 -0.88 -10.25
C ILE A 106 4.12 -0.19 -11.61
N ALA A 107 4.68 -0.78 -12.67
CA ALA A 107 4.60 -0.20 -14.01
C ALA A 107 3.15 -0.09 -14.51
N LYS A 108 2.34 -1.14 -14.27
CA LYS A 108 0.91 -1.15 -14.60
C LYS A 108 0.15 -0.08 -13.81
N LEU A 109 0.41 0.05 -12.51
CA LEU A 109 -0.23 1.03 -11.64
C LEU A 109 0.12 2.46 -12.05
N ASN A 110 1.38 2.72 -12.40
CA ASN A 110 1.80 4.03 -12.91
C ASN A 110 1.04 4.40 -14.19
N LYS A 111 0.91 3.46 -15.14
CA LYS A 111 0.13 3.67 -16.37
C LYS A 111 -1.35 3.93 -16.08
N GLN A 112 -1.96 3.17 -15.18
CA GLN A 112 -3.37 3.33 -14.81
C GLN A 112 -3.64 4.67 -14.10
N ILE A 113 -2.72 5.12 -13.24
CA ILE A 113 -2.82 6.43 -12.58
C ILE A 113 -2.69 7.56 -13.61
N ALA A 114 -1.77 7.43 -14.58
CA ALA A 114 -1.66 8.40 -15.67
C ALA A 114 -2.96 8.48 -16.50
N MET A 115 -3.58 7.34 -16.83
CA MET A 115 -4.89 7.31 -17.49
C MET A 115 -5.99 7.96 -16.63
N LEU A 116 -5.99 7.69 -15.32
CA LEU A 116 -6.96 8.26 -14.40
C LEU A 116 -6.82 9.79 -14.30
N GLN A 117 -5.58 10.30 -14.31
CA GLN A 117 -5.31 11.74 -14.35
C GLN A 117 -5.74 12.37 -15.67
N ASP A 118 -5.51 11.69 -16.79
CA ASP A 118 -5.96 12.20 -18.09
C ASP A 118 -7.49 12.26 -18.18
N TYR A 119 -8.15 11.25 -17.62
CA TYR A 119 -9.60 11.21 -17.48
C TYR A 119 -10.14 12.36 -16.62
N THR A 120 -9.49 12.69 -15.50
CA THR A 120 -9.91 13.84 -14.67
C THR A 120 -9.65 15.19 -15.34
N LYS A 121 -8.59 15.31 -16.16
CA LYS A 121 -8.31 16.54 -16.94
C LYS A 121 -9.35 16.78 -18.04
N HIS A 122 -9.78 15.72 -18.73
CA HIS A 122 -10.73 15.81 -19.84
C HIS A 122 -12.20 15.83 -19.39
N GLN A 123 -12.51 15.28 -18.22
CA GLN A 123 -13.88 15.28 -17.72
C GLN A 123 -14.26 16.66 -17.14
N LYS A 124 -15.06 17.42 -17.90
CA LYS A 124 -15.67 18.66 -17.44
C LYS A 124 -16.70 18.35 -16.34
N GLN A 125 -16.24 18.29 -15.10
CA GLN A 125 -17.10 17.93 -13.98
C GLN A 125 -18.15 19.02 -13.70
N SER A 126 -19.36 18.56 -13.36
CA SER A 126 -20.51 19.42 -13.06
C SER A 126 -20.32 20.26 -11.80
N SER A 127 -19.48 19.84 -10.85
CA SER A 127 -19.22 20.58 -9.61
C SER A 127 -17.72 20.72 -9.38
N LYS A 128 -17.31 21.93 -8.97
CA LYS A 128 -15.94 22.26 -8.56
C LYS A 128 -15.43 21.28 -7.49
N GLN A 129 -16.29 20.99 -6.52
CA GLN A 129 -16.01 20.10 -5.39
C GLN A 129 -15.74 18.65 -5.81
N ALA A 130 -16.47 18.12 -6.80
CA ALA A 130 -16.20 16.78 -7.29
C ALA A 130 -14.86 16.73 -8.06
N ALA A 131 -14.50 17.81 -8.75
CA ALA A 131 -13.26 17.89 -9.53
C ALA A 131 -12.06 17.91 -8.58
N GLU A 132 -12.14 18.74 -7.54
CA GLU A 132 -11.15 18.79 -6.46
C GLU A 132 -11.02 17.44 -5.74
N HIS A 133 -12.14 16.80 -5.39
CA HIS A 133 -12.12 15.48 -4.79
C HIS A 133 -11.41 14.45 -5.68
N SER A 134 -11.71 14.45 -6.98
CA SER A 134 -11.09 13.53 -7.94
C SER A 134 -9.59 13.78 -8.08
N SER A 135 -9.18 15.05 -8.12
CA SER A 135 -7.76 15.44 -8.09
C SER A 135 -7.06 14.96 -6.82
N ASN A 136 -7.65 15.20 -5.64
CA ASN A 136 -7.10 14.78 -4.36
C ASN A 136 -6.94 13.26 -4.25
N VAL A 137 -7.90 12.50 -4.79
CA VAL A 137 -7.81 11.04 -4.86
C VAL A 137 -6.63 10.60 -5.74
N VAL A 138 -6.42 11.24 -6.88
CA VAL A 138 -5.28 10.96 -7.77
C VAL A 138 -3.95 11.24 -7.06
N VAL A 139 -3.81 12.38 -6.37
CA VAL A 139 -2.60 12.70 -5.57
C VAL A 139 -2.36 11.67 -4.48
N ALA A 140 -3.41 11.25 -3.77
CA ALA A 140 -3.30 10.24 -2.72
C ALA A 140 -2.81 8.89 -3.26
N LEU A 141 -3.33 8.47 -4.43
CA LEU A 141 -2.90 7.25 -5.10
C LEU A 141 -1.45 7.34 -5.59
N GLN A 142 -1.06 8.47 -6.19
CA GLN A 142 0.33 8.73 -6.61
C GLN A 142 1.28 8.67 -5.43
N SER A 143 0.95 9.33 -4.32
CA SER A 143 1.76 9.34 -3.10
C SER A 143 1.92 7.92 -2.53
N LYS A 144 0.84 7.13 -2.53
CA LYS A 144 0.89 5.74 -2.05
C LYS A 144 1.72 4.84 -2.97
N LEU A 145 1.64 5.03 -4.29
CA LEU A 145 2.46 4.30 -5.26
C LEU A 145 3.93 4.71 -5.15
N ALA A 146 4.23 6.00 -4.98
CA ALA A 146 5.57 6.52 -4.77
C ALA A 146 6.20 5.93 -3.51
N ASN A 147 5.48 5.93 -2.38
CA ASN A 147 5.94 5.31 -1.14
C ASN A 147 6.20 3.81 -1.30
N THR A 148 5.29 3.09 -1.97
CA THR A 148 5.46 1.64 -2.24
C THR A 148 6.68 1.38 -3.12
N SER A 149 6.88 2.20 -4.16
CA SER A 149 8.02 2.10 -5.06
C SER A 149 9.33 2.43 -4.35
N MET A 150 9.35 3.42 -3.46
CA MET A 150 10.51 3.78 -2.64
C MET A 150 10.90 2.63 -1.71
N SER A 151 9.93 2.06 -0.99
CA SER A 151 10.18 0.86 -0.18
C SER A 151 10.66 -0.33 -1.00
N PHE A 152 10.22 -0.47 -2.26
CA PHE A 152 10.73 -1.50 -3.17
C PHE A 152 12.19 -1.27 -3.55
N LYS A 153 12.57 -0.04 -3.89
CA LYS A 153 13.97 0.35 -4.10
C LYS A 153 14.84 -0.01 -2.88
N ASP A 154 14.41 0.38 -1.68
CA ASP A 154 15.17 0.10 -0.45
C ASP A 154 15.40 -1.41 -0.24
N VAL A 155 14.39 -2.23 -0.56
CA VAL A 155 14.49 -3.70 -0.47
C VAL A 155 15.46 -4.27 -1.51
N LEU A 156 15.45 -3.73 -2.73
CA LEU A 156 16.40 -4.11 -3.77
C LEU A 156 17.84 -3.71 -3.42
N GLU A 157 18.04 -2.56 -2.79
CA GLU A 157 19.35 -2.14 -2.28
C GLU A 157 19.85 -3.08 -1.18
N ILE A 158 19.01 -3.39 -0.19
CA ILE A 158 19.33 -4.38 0.86
C ILE A 158 19.68 -5.74 0.24
N ARG A 159 18.93 -6.17 -0.78
CA ARG A 159 19.19 -7.43 -1.49
C ARG A 159 20.54 -7.39 -2.19
N THR A 160 20.87 -6.29 -2.86
CA THR A 160 22.15 -6.09 -3.56
C THR A 160 23.33 -6.12 -2.58
N GLU A 161 23.19 -5.44 -1.44
CA GLU A 161 24.18 -5.45 -0.37
C GLU A 161 24.38 -6.87 0.21
N ASN A 162 23.28 -7.58 0.49
CA ASN A 162 23.34 -8.96 0.96
C ASN A 162 23.97 -9.90 -0.08
N MET A 163 23.69 -9.66 -1.36
CA MET A 163 24.29 -10.43 -2.45
C MET A 163 25.80 -10.27 -2.49
N LYS A 164 26.26 -9.02 -2.38
CA LYS A 164 27.67 -8.62 -2.35
C LYS A 164 28.40 -9.16 -1.14
N MET A 165 27.86 -8.96 0.07
CA MET A 165 28.44 -9.52 1.30
C MET A 165 28.59 -11.05 1.25
N SER A 166 27.61 -11.75 0.67
CA SER A 166 27.72 -13.20 0.51
C SER A 166 28.74 -13.63 -0.54
N LYS A 167 28.98 -12.80 -1.57
CA LYS A 167 30.05 -13.00 -2.56
C LYS A 167 31.41 -12.79 -1.88
N ASP A 168 31.60 -11.64 -1.22
CA ASP A 168 32.86 -11.29 -0.53
C ASP A 168 33.25 -12.34 0.52
N LYS A 169 32.29 -12.83 1.33
CA LYS A 169 32.54 -13.90 2.30
C LYS A 169 32.99 -15.19 1.62
N ARG A 170 32.32 -15.59 0.52
CA ARG A 170 32.73 -16.78 -0.24
C ARG A 170 34.12 -16.57 -0.83
N ASP A 171 34.38 -15.44 -1.47
CA ASP A 171 35.67 -15.14 -2.08
C ASP A 171 36.80 -15.21 -1.03
N GLN A 172 36.56 -14.77 0.21
CA GLN A 172 37.50 -14.93 1.33
C GLN A 172 37.72 -16.41 1.73
N PHE A 173 36.68 -17.23 1.82
CA PHE A 173 36.83 -18.67 2.09
C PHE A 173 37.52 -19.43 0.95
N LEU A 174 37.31 -18.99 -0.29
CA LEU A 174 37.89 -19.58 -1.48
C LEU A 174 39.36 -19.22 -1.63
N PHE A 175 39.71 -17.96 -1.39
CA PHE A 175 41.09 -17.52 -1.34
C PHE A 175 41.87 -18.27 -0.24
N SER A 176 41.27 -18.42 0.96
CA SER A 176 41.82 -19.24 2.05
C SER A 176 42.03 -20.70 1.66
N THR A 177 41.14 -21.30 0.87
CA THR A 177 41.28 -22.69 0.41
C THR A 177 42.35 -22.83 -0.67
N ALA A 178 42.44 -21.86 -1.60
CA ALA A 178 43.41 -21.85 -2.68
C ALA A 178 44.86 -21.62 -2.19
N GLU A 179 45.06 -20.80 -1.14
CA GLU A 179 46.37 -20.63 -0.50
C GLU A 179 46.82 -21.91 0.24
N GLN A 180 45.91 -22.64 0.89
CA GLN A 180 46.27 -23.89 1.57
C GLN A 180 46.63 -25.04 0.61
N VAL A 181 46.19 -25.00 -0.64
CA VAL A 181 46.57 -26.00 -1.66
C VAL A 181 47.94 -25.69 -2.27
N SER A 182 48.41 -24.45 -2.20
CA SER A 182 49.69 -24.03 -2.81
C SER A 182 50.92 -24.29 -1.93
N GLU A 183 50.77 -24.59 -0.63
CA GLU A 183 51.89 -24.79 0.31
C GLU A 183 51.98 -26.20 0.93
N HIS A 184 51.02 -27.10 0.67
CA HIS A 184 50.97 -28.43 1.31
C HIS A 184 50.77 -29.59 0.34
N THR A 185 51.65 -29.74 -0.65
CA THR A 185 51.78 -30.99 -1.41
C THR A 185 52.73 -32.03 -0.75
N SER A 186 53.08 -31.88 0.54
CA SER A 186 54.04 -32.82 1.17
C SER A 186 53.75 -33.34 2.59
N SER A 187 52.65 -33.00 3.30
CA SER A 187 52.52 -33.51 4.69
C SER A 187 51.13 -33.66 5.35
N THR A 188 50.00 -33.49 4.65
CA THR A 188 48.69 -33.38 5.34
C THR A 188 47.82 -34.65 5.36
N PHE A 189 48.25 -35.77 4.76
CA PHE A 189 47.50 -37.03 4.85
C PHE A 189 47.76 -37.85 6.13
N ALA A 190 48.70 -37.43 6.99
CA ALA A 190 49.07 -38.19 8.19
C ALA A 190 48.16 -37.97 9.42
N ASN A 191 47.27 -36.97 9.41
CA ASN A 191 46.55 -36.54 10.62
C ASN A 191 45.02 -36.56 10.50
N SER A 192 44.44 -37.48 9.73
CA SER A 192 42.99 -37.70 9.74
C SER A 192 42.58 -38.54 10.98
N PRO A 193 41.73 -38.03 11.89
CA PRO A 193 41.38 -38.72 13.15
C PRO A 193 40.48 -39.94 12.95
N LEU A 194 40.02 -40.20 11.72
CA LEU A 194 39.17 -41.34 11.36
C LEU A 194 39.94 -42.65 11.08
N LEU A 195 41.28 -42.61 11.01
CA LEU A 195 42.09 -43.81 10.71
C LEU A 195 42.89 -44.36 11.90
N LYS A 196 42.73 -43.82 13.11
CA LYS A 196 43.35 -44.38 14.33
C LYS A 196 42.51 -45.53 14.91
N SER A 197 42.33 -46.61 14.13
CA SER A 197 41.94 -47.89 14.71
C SER A 197 43.15 -48.54 15.40
N ARG A 198 43.23 -48.32 16.72
CA ARG A 198 43.71 -49.23 17.76
C ARG A 198 44.55 -50.43 17.30
N LYS A 199 45.88 -50.36 17.43
CA LYS A 199 46.74 -51.53 17.65
C LYS A 199 47.50 -51.33 18.95
N ARG A 200 47.15 -52.12 19.98
CA ARG A 200 47.87 -52.19 21.26
C ARG A 200 48.12 -53.66 21.62
N GLY A 201 49.41 -54.01 21.62
CA GLY A 201 50.04 -54.89 22.61
C GLY A 201 50.23 -56.37 22.22
N THR A 202 51.46 -56.73 21.83
CA THR A 202 52.33 -57.77 22.45
C THR A 202 53.67 -57.91 21.67
N PRO A 203 54.84 -58.15 22.33
CA PRO A 203 56.15 -58.39 21.68
C PRO A 203 56.59 -59.89 21.78
N PRO A 204 57.78 -60.33 21.29
CA PRO A 204 57.98 -61.29 20.17
C PRO A 204 58.48 -62.70 20.62
N PRO A 205 58.69 -63.69 19.70
CA PRO A 205 60.03 -63.95 19.11
C PRO A 205 60.02 -64.44 17.62
N VAL A 206 60.93 -63.95 16.77
CA VAL A 206 62.16 -64.58 16.19
C VAL A 206 61.93 -65.55 14.98
N VAL A 207 62.70 -65.30 13.92
CA VAL A 207 63.24 -66.18 12.85
C VAL A 207 62.67 -66.07 11.40
N GLU A 208 63.56 -65.61 10.51
CA GLU A 208 63.80 -65.90 9.05
C GLU A 208 62.74 -65.53 8.00
N GLU A 209 63.03 -64.55 7.13
CA GLU A 209 63.74 -64.65 5.83
C GLU A 209 62.94 -65.37 4.74
N GLN A 210 62.34 -64.58 3.84
CA GLN A 210 62.40 -64.86 2.40
C GLN A 210 62.10 -63.58 1.61
N GLU A 211 63.07 -63.28 0.75
CA GLU A 211 63.10 -62.19 -0.22
C GLU A 211 62.06 -62.42 -1.32
N GLU A 212 61.24 -61.41 -1.64
CA GLU A 212 60.88 -61.14 -3.03
C GLU A 212 60.80 -59.63 -3.26
N SER A 213 61.57 -59.24 -4.25
CA SER A 213 61.95 -57.87 -4.60
C SER A 213 60.83 -57.10 -5.28
N THR A 214 60.63 -55.88 -4.78
CA THR A 214 60.59 -54.64 -5.57
C THR A 214 59.95 -54.70 -6.97
N LEU A 215 58.66 -54.40 -7.08
CA LEU A 215 58.08 -53.74 -8.25
C LEU A 215 56.82 -52.95 -7.86
N SER A 216 57.05 -51.87 -7.11
CA SER A 216 56.13 -50.73 -7.01
C SER A 216 56.16 -50.00 -8.36
N LEU A 217 55.36 -50.49 -9.31
CA LEU A 217 55.21 -49.87 -10.63
C LEU A 217 54.09 -48.83 -10.58
N GLY A 218 54.50 -47.56 -10.61
CA GLY A 218 53.62 -46.39 -10.57
C GLY A 218 52.60 -46.37 -11.71
N ILE A 219 51.33 -46.26 -11.33
CA ILE A 219 50.19 -45.93 -12.21
C ILE A 219 49.64 -44.59 -11.69
N PRO A 220 49.37 -43.59 -12.57
CA PRO A 220 49.25 -42.20 -12.18
C PRO A 220 47.89 -41.90 -11.54
N MET A 221 47.82 -42.04 -10.21
CA MET A 221 46.74 -41.51 -9.35
C MET A 221 46.69 -39.96 -9.30
N ILE A 222 47.48 -39.26 -10.12
CA ILE A 222 47.54 -37.80 -10.21
C ILE A 222 46.50 -37.21 -11.19
N SER A 223 45.98 -38.01 -12.12
CA SER A 223 45.01 -37.53 -13.12
C SER A 223 43.57 -37.45 -12.62
N GLN A 224 43.18 -38.33 -11.69
CA GLN A 224 41.79 -38.40 -11.21
C GLN A 224 41.46 -37.30 -10.17
N GLN A 225 42.45 -36.88 -9.37
CA GLN A 225 42.30 -35.74 -8.44
C GLN A 225 42.30 -34.38 -9.16
N GLN A 226 43.18 -34.18 -10.17
CA GLN A 226 43.18 -32.94 -10.95
C GLN A 226 41.89 -32.74 -11.77
N GLN A 227 41.30 -33.83 -12.28
CA GLN A 227 40.04 -33.73 -13.02
C GLN A 227 38.85 -33.40 -12.10
N GLN A 228 38.91 -33.78 -10.82
CA GLN A 228 37.91 -33.42 -9.82
C GLN A 228 38.01 -31.94 -9.39
N GLU A 229 39.21 -31.38 -9.35
CA GLU A 229 39.43 -29.94 -9.11
C GLU A 229 38.86 -29.07 -10.24
N GLN A 230 39.04 -29.48 -11.49
CA GLN A 230 38.55 -28.72 -12.64
C GLN A 230 37.00 -28.72 -12.74
N LEU A 231 36.36 -29.84 -12.39
CA LEU A 231 34.89 -29.93 -12.31
C LEU A 231 34.30 -29.07 -11.19
N ARG A 232 35.02 -28.93 -10.07
CA ARG A 232 34.59 -28.11 -8.93
C ARG A 232 34.68 -26.61 -9.23
N VAL A 233 35.72 -26.19 -9.94
CA VAL A 233 35.87 -24.81 -10.43
C VAL A 233 34.79 -24.47 -11.46
N LEU A 234 34.47 -25.39 -12.38
CA LEU A 234 33.41 -25.20 -13.39
C LEU A 234 32.00 -25.06 -12.79
N GLU A 235 31.60 -25.89 -11.82
CA GLU A 235 30.30 -25.73 -11.13
C GLU A 235 30.23 -24.40 -10.37
N GLN A 236 31.37 -23.93 -9.88
CA GLN A 236 31.49 -22.76 -9.04
C GLN A 236 31.45 -21.45 -9.84
N ASP A 237 32.09 -21.41 -11.01
CA ASP A 237 31.99 -20.27 -11.93
C ASP A 237 30.54 -20.01 -12.33
N ARG A 238 29.76 -21.07 -12.60
CA ARG A 238 28.33 -20.92 -12.94
C ARG A 238 27.54 -20.22 -11.83
N TYR A 239 27.83 -20.49 -10.56
CA TYR A 239 27.13 -19.84 -9.45
C TYR A 239 27.48 -18.35 -9.31
N ILE A 240 28.75 -17.99 -9.48
CA ILE A 240 29.19 -16.57 -9.44
C ILE A 240 28.55 -15.80 -10.60
N ASP A 241 28.50 -16.41 -11.80
CA ASP A 241 27.96 -15.80 -13.01
C ASP A 241 26.44 -15.57 -12.89
N HIS A 242 25.69 -16.57 -12.40
CA HIS A 242 24.26 -16.43 -12.11
C HIS A 242 23.97 -15.32 -11.08
N ARG A 243 24.84 -15.09 -10.09
CA ARG A 243 24.67 -14.01 -9.12
C ARG A 243 25.03 -12.65 -9.68
N SER A 244 26.08 -12.55 -10.51
CA SER A 244 26.45 -11.30 -11.18
C SER A 244 25.31 -10.82 -12.09
N SER A 245 24.76 -11.73 -12.91
CA SER A 245 23.61 -11.45 -13.76
C SER A 245 22.36 -11.02 -12.95
N ALA A 246 22.12 -11.63 -11.79
CA ALA A 246 21.02 -11.22 -10.92
C ALA A 246 21.21 -9.83 -10.30
N ILE A 247 22.44 -9.42 -9.96
CA ILE A 247 22.72 -8.04 -9.50
C ILE A 247 22.45 -7.05 -10.62
N GLU A 248 22.95 -7.31 -11.83
CA GLU A 248 22.73 -6.45 -13.00
C GLU A 248 21.24 -6.28 -13.30
N SER A 249 20.45 -7.35 -13.21
CA SER A 249 18.99 -7.28 -13.36
C SER A 249 18.31 -6.43 -12.28
N ILE A 250 18.82 -6.45 -11.04
CA ILE A 250 18.30 -5.62 -9.95
C ILE A 250 18.67 -4.16 -10.18
N GLU A 251 19.90 -3.87 -10.57
CA GLU A 251 20.38 -2.51 -10.88
C GLU A 251 19.59 -1.89 -12.05
N SER A 252 19.36 -2.66 -13.11
CA SER A 252 18.48 -2.27 -14.22
C SER A 252 17.06 -1.94 -13.73
N THR A 253 16.52 -2.76 -12.82
CA THR A 253 15.19 -2.50 -12.25
C THR A 253 15.16 -1.23 -11.38
N ILE A 254 16.22 -0.96 -10.61
CA ILE A 254 16.34 0.29 -9.83
C ILE A 254 16.40 1.51 -10.76
N ALA A 255 17.14 1.42 -11.87
CA ALA A 255 17.22 2.49 -12.86
C ALA A 255 15.86 2.75 -13.54
N GLU A 256 15.14 1.70 -13.92
CA GLU A 256 13.78 1.80 -14.47
C GLU A 256 12.80 2.44 -13.45
N LEU A 257 12.85 2.03 -12.18
CA LEU A 257 12.06 2.66 -11.11
C LEU A 257 12.42 4.15 -10.96
N GLY A 258 13.68 4.53 -11.17
CA GLY A 258 14.13 5.91 -11.26
C GLY A 258 13.30 6.75 -12.24
N THR A 259 13.01 6.20 -13.41
CA THR A 259 12.16 6.88 -14.41
C THR A 259 10.73 7.05 -13.93
N ILE A 260 10.17 6.05 -13.25
CA ILE A 260 8.82 6.10 -12.66
C ILE A 260 8.78 7.12 -11.52
N PHE A 261 9.83 7.22 -10.69
CA PHE A 261 9.91 8.25 -9.65
C PHE A 261 9.94 9.66 -10.22
N GLN A 262 10.66 9.89 -11.32
CA GLN A 262 10.67 11.19 -11.97
C GLN A 262 9.28 11.54 -12.52
N GLN A 263 8.60 10.57 -13.13
CA GLN A 263 7.22 10.73 -13.60
C GLN A 263 6.28 11.03 -12.43
N LEU A 264 6.32 10.26 -11.34
CA LEU A 264 5.49 10.50 -10.15
C LEU A 264 5.83 11.84 -9.48
N ALA A 265 7.09 12.24 -9.42
CA ALA A 265 7.51 13.51 -8.83
C ALA A 265 6.99 14.70 -9.63
N THR A 266 7.07 14.66 -10.96
CA THR A 266 6.47 15.71 -11.82
C THR A 266 4.95 15.73 -11.70
N MET A 267 4.32 14.55 -11.65
CA MET A 267 2.87 14.40 -11.51
C MET A 267 2.33 14.93 -10.18
N VAL A 268 3.08 14.71 -9.09
CA VAL A 268 2.76 15.22 -7.75
C VAL A 268 3.09 16.71 -7.63
N ALA A 269 4.18 17.18 -8.24
CA ALA A 269 4.55 18.61 -8.23
C ALA A 269 3.51 19.49 -8.95
N GLU A 270 2.99 19.04 -10.09
CA GLU A 270 1.91 19.71 -10.82
C GLU A 270 0.63 19.81 -9.97
N GLN A 271 0.33 18.80 -9.14
CA GLN A 271 -0.91 18.74 -8.36
C GLN A 271 -0.78 19.30 -6.92
N ARG A 272 0.44 19.51 -6.40
CA ARG A 272 0.70 20.00 -5.03
C ARG A 272 0.11 21.39 -4.75
N GLU A 273 -0.14 22.19 -5.78
CA GLU A 273 -0.80 23.50 -5.68
C GLU A 273 -2.27 23.40 -5.22
N THR A 274 -2.94 22.26 -5.46
CA THR A 274 -4.37 22.08 -5.11
C THR A 274 -4.62 21.52 -3.71
N VAL A 275 -3.63 20.83 -3.09
CA VAL A 275 -3.81 20.11 -1.81
C VAL A 275 -3.57 21.00 -0.56
N GLN A 276 -2.93 22.17 -0.71
CA GLN A 276 -2.75 23.11 0.41
C GLN A 276 -4.00 23.95 0.75
N ARG A 277 -5.15 23.68 0.12
CA ARG A 277 -6.36 24.50 0.19
C ARG A 277 -7.43 23.98 1.17
N ILE A 278 -7.01 23.38 2.28
CA ILE A 278 -7.95 23.19 3.42
C ILE A 278 -8.48 24.56 3.88
N ASP A 279 -7.65 25.60 3.81
CA ASP A 279 -8.05 26.96 4.13
C ASP A 279 -9.11 27.49 3.15
N GLN A 280 -9.02 27.16 1.87
CA GLN A 280 -9.92 27.70 0.86
C GLN A 280 -11.31 27.05 0.83
N ASN A 281 -11.42 25.79 1.29
CA ASN A 281 -12.73 25.19 1.54
C ASN A 281 -13.45 25.86 2.72
N THR A 282 -12.74 26.52 3.64
CA THR A 282 -13.37 27.32 4.70
C THR A 282 -14.03 28.56 4.13
N ASP A 283 -13.39 29.25 3.17
CA ASP A 283 -13.95 30.43 2.50
C ASP A 283 -15.21 30.10 1.68
N ASP A 284 -15.18 28.98 0.94
CA ASP A 284 -16.34 28.52 0.17
C ASP A 284 -17.49 28.08 1.11
N ILE A 285 -17.19 27.48 2.28
CA ILE A 285 -18.19 27.18 3.31
C ILE A 285 -18.75 28.47 3.90
N GLU A 286 -17.93 29.47 4.20
CA GLU A 286 -18.35 30.76 4.71
C GLU A 286 -19.33 31.44 3.74
N MET A 287 -19.00 31.50 2.44
CA MET A 287 -19.87 32.11 1.43
C MET A 287 -21.23 31.39 1.31
N ASN A 288 -21.23 30.05 1.34
CA ASN A 288 -22.46 29.26 1.30
C ASN A 288 -23.29 29.40 2.59
N VAL A 289 -22.64 29.48 3.75
CA VAL A 289 -23.29 29.70 5.05
C VAL A 289 -23.88 31.11 5.13
N MET A 290 -23.18 32.13 4.64
CA MET A 290 -23.70 33.50 4.54
C MET A 290 -24.90 33.58 3.58
N GLY A 291 -24.82 32.87 2.45
CA GLY A 291 -25.95 32.74 1.51
C GLY A 291 -27.17 32.09 2.17
N ALA A 292 -26.98 31.00 2.91
CA ALA A 292 -28.03 30.34 3.67
C ALA A 292 -28.62 31.23 4.78
N GLN A 293 -27.77 32.00 5.49
CA GLN A 293 -28.20 32.96 6.50
C GLN A 293 -29.07 34.07 5.87
N ARG A 294 -28.70 34.57 4.69
CA ARG A 294 -29.46 35.60 3.97
C ARG A 294 -30.86 35.10 3.59
N GLU A 295 -30.96 33.86 3.11
CA GLU A 295 -32.26 33.24 2.81
C GLU A 295 -33.09 32.97 4.07
N LEU A 296 -32.47 32.56 5.19
CA LEU A 296 -33.15 32.42 6.47
C LEU A 296 -33.69 33.76 6.99
N LEU A 297 -32.92 34.83 6.87
CA LEU A 297 -33.35 36.18 7.25
C LEU A 297 -34.50 36.67 6.35
N LYS A 298 -34.44 36.40 5.04
CA LYS A 298 -35.51 36.72 4.10
C LYS A 298 -36.81 35.96 4.41
N TYR A 299 -36.72 34.69 4.79
CA TYR A 299 -37.88 33.93 5.25
C TYR A 299 -38.44 34.48 6.58
N TYR A 300 -37.56 34.87 7.50
CA TYR A 300 -37.96 35.48 8.77
C TYR A 300 -38.68 36.83 8.59
N THR A 301 -38.21 37.69 7.68
CA THR A 301 -38.90 38.97 7.40
C THR A 301 -40.25 38.74 6.73
N SER A 302 -40.36 37.77 5.82
CA SER A 302 -41.62 37.40 5.17
C SER A 302 -42.65 36.87 6.19
N ILE A 303 -42.25 36.00 7.12
CA ILE A 303 -43.18 35.48 8.13
C ILE A 303 -43.57 36.53 9.19
N SER A 304 -42.67 37.48 9.50
CA SER A 304 -42.97 38.60 10.40
C SER A 304 -43.99 39.57 9.80
N SER A 305 -43.85 39.91 8.52
CA SER A 305 -44.77 40.82 7.82
C SER A 305 -46.22 40.32 7.83
N ASN A 306 -46.42 39.00 7.69
CA ASN A 306 -47.75 38.39 7.69
C ASN A 306 -48.50 38.52 9.03
N ARG A 307 -47.81 38.81 10.14
CA ARG A 307 -48.48 39.03 11.45
C ARG A 307 -49.33 40.28 11.43
N TRP A 308 -48.88 41.34 10.77
CA TRP A 308 -49.63 42.58 10.69
C TRP A 308 -50.84 42.47 9.77
N LEU A 309 -50.71 41.67 8.69
CA LEU A 309 -51.83 41.30 7.82
C LEU A 309 -52.89 40.49 8.59
N LEU A 310 -52.49 39.53 9.42
CA LEU A 310 -53.41 38.75 10.24
C LEU A 310 -54.15 39.62 11.28
N ILE A 311 -53.45 40.56 11.93
CA ILE A 311 -54.06 41.51 12.86
C ILE A 311 -55.14 42.36 12.16
N LYS A 312 -54.86 42.88 10.96
CA LYS A 312 -55.85 43.65 10.20
C LYS A 312 -57.10 42.85 9.88
N ILE A 313 -56.94 41.62 9.38
CA ILE A 313 -58.06 40.71 9.09
C ILE A 313 -58.86 40.44 10.37
N PHE A 314 -58.19 40.19 11.49
CA PHE A 314 -58.85 39.94 12.78
C PHE A 314 -59.65 41.15 13.27
N VAL A 315 -59.12 42.36 13.14
CA VAL A 315 -59.84 43.61 13.49
C VAL A 315 -61.05 43.80 12.58
N THR A 316 -60.93 43.55 11.28
CA THR A 316 -62.07 43.63 10.35
C THR A 316 -63.17 42.63 10.70
N ILE A 317 -62.81 41.39 11.09
CA ILE A 317 -63.78 40.37 11.52
C ILE A 317 -64.48 40.78 12.82
N ILE A 318 -63.73 41.29 13.81
CA ILE A 318 -64.31 41.77 15.08
C ILE A 318 -65.28 42.93 14.85
N LEU A 319 -64.88 43.90 14.01
CA LEU A 319 -65.72 45.06 13.72
C LEU A 319 -67.00 44.65 13.00
N PHE A 320 -66.92 43.70 12.06
CA PHE A 320 -68.10 43.12 11.40
C PHE A 320 -69.01 42.39 12.39
N PHE A 321 -68.45 41.59 13.30
CA PHE A 321 -69.21 40.87 14.33
C PHE A 321 -69.93 41.82 15.30
N LEU A 322 -69.26 42.89 15.73
CA LEU A 322 -69.88 43.91 16.58
C LEU A 322 -71.00 44.65 15.86
N LEU A 323 -70.80 45.04 14.60
CA LEU A 323 -71.84 45.66 13.79
C LEU A 323 -73.04 44.73 13.58
N PHE A 324 -72.79 43.46 13.26
CA PHE A 324 -73.83 42.46 13.08
C PHE A 324 -74.64 42.26 14.37
N THR A 325 -73.97 42.15 15.52
CA THR A 325 -74.63 41.97 16.83
C THR A 325 -75.39 43.21 17.29
N PHE A 326 -74.98 44.40 16.87
CA PHE A 326 -75.66 45.66 17.21
C PHE A 326 -76.88 45.93 16.32
N ILE A 327 -76.86 45.45 15.08
CA ILE A 327 -77.95 45.63 14.10
C ILE A 327 -79.08 44.60 14.26
N MET A 328 -78.76 43.38 14.72
CA MET A 328 -79.72 42.31 15.00
C MET A 328 -80.25 42.43 16.43
#